data_AF-A0A966C7N7-F1
#
_entry.id   AF-A0A966C7N7-F1
#
_cell.length_a   1.000
_cell.length_b   1.000
_cell.length_c   1.000
_cell.angle_alpha   90.00
_cell.angle_beta   90.00
_cell.angle_gamma   90.00
#
_symmetry.space_group_name_H-M   'P 1'
#
loop_
_entity.id
_entity.type
_entity.pdbx_description
1 polymer ?
#
loop_
_entity_poly.entity_id
_entity_poly.type
_entity_poly.pdbx_seq_one_letter_code
_entity_poly.pdbx_strand_id
1 'polypeptide(L)'
;MYACISGFLFFLLGLFVLLSRPPERSDRPSQVFFTLCTLFLLLLVCRLREPSYSSFDWVVLTTGTLSLLVLPAAFLHFFLVFPRRLRISFRDLDSPAGPASLLAGLEHFVNDSPNLVRLLYLVPPLFYVSSLVLASLFEVQIRLVFLAPISSWVLMGDYFVLGLLALLASMLKSKEGRERRQIGWVFVGTVLGVTPFLLFAVVLPSVWGTDQFVAWGVIPLALVPLTFAYAVVRFQFFDIKVIVRRSLLYTVTTAIVSVAYALGIAAVNLIFRDSLTGRSPLFFLIMALAIVALFDPLRRRLQGPVDRFFFREAYDARLAIEEVSAALVREFSFAGLEKLLVERLEAIMHLEWAVLYRCDGGAFESQAVAPPLPAALPADLAVLDVLA
;
A
#
# COMPACT_ATOMS: atom_id res chain seq x y z
N MET A 1 24.51 -2.70 -1.53
CA MET A 1 23.80 -2.30 -0.29
C MET A 1 22.52 -1.51 -0.57
N TYR A 2 22.57 -0.41 -1.33
CA TYR A 2 21.40 0.45 -1.62
C TYR A 2 20.23 -0.29 -2.30
N ALA A 3 20.51 -1.18 -3.25
CA ALA A 3 19.48 -2.01 -3.89
C ALA A 3 18.75 -2.93 -2.91
N CYS A 4 19.46 -3.50 -1.94
CA CYS A 4 18.83 -4.32 -0.89
C CYS A 4 17.92 -3.47 0.01
N ILE A 5 18.40 -2.31 0.46
CA ILE A 5 17.62 -1.41 1.34
C ILE A 5 16.32 -0.97 0.64
N SER A 6 16.43 -0.52 -0.61
CA SER A 6 15.25 -0.13 -1.41
C SER A 6 14.30 -1.31 -1.65
N GLY A 7 14.83 -2.50 -1.99
CA GLY A 7 14.02 -3.71 -2.15
C GLY A 7 13.24 -4.07 -0.89
N PHE A 8 13.89 -4.09 0.28
CA PHE A 8 13.22 -4.36 1.55
C PHE A 8 12.18 -3.29 1.89
N LEU A 9 12.43 -2.04 1.53
CA LEU A 9 11.45 -0.95 1.71
C LEU A 9 10.19 -1.18 0.87
N PHE A 10 10.32 -1.61 -0.39
CA PHE A 10 9.17 -2.02 -1.21
C PHE A 10 8.40 -3.17 -0.55
N PHE A 11 9.10 -4.23 -0.14
CA PHE A 11 8.47 -5.41 0.44
C PHE A 11 7.74 -5.12 1.75
N LEU A 12 8.37 -4.40 2.67
CA LEU A 12 7.76 -4.03 3.95
C LEU A 12 6.52 -3.18 3.74
N LEU A 13 6.54 -2.24 2.79
CA LEU A 13 5.36 -1.45 2.45
C LEU A 13 4.23 -2.30 1.88
N GLY A 14 4.53 -3.18 0.92
CA GLY A 14 3.53 -4.07 0.32
C GLY A 14 2.92 -5.01 1.36
N LEU A 15 3.76 -5.64 2.19
CA LEU A 15 3.34 -6.54 3.25
C LEU A 15 2.48 -5.80 4.28
N PHE A 16 2.87 -4.58 4.64
CA PHE A 16 2.13 -3.74 5.55
C PHE A 16 0.73 -3.41 5.01
N VAL A 17 0.60 -3.06 3.74
CA VAL A 17 -0.69 -2.80 3.09
C VAL A 17 -1.58 -4.05 3.08
N LEU A 18 -1.00 -5.23 2.79
CA LEU A 18 -1.71 -6.49 2.76
C LEU A 18 -2.21 -6.92 4.15
N LEU A 19 -1.34 -6.87 5.16
CA LEU A 19 -1.67 -7.25 6.54
C LEU A 19 -2.63 -6.27 7.21
N SER A 20 -2.63 -5.01 6.77
CA SER A 20 -3.53 -4.01 7.31
C SER A 20 -4.97 -4.19 6.82
N ARG A 21 -5.29 -5.17 5.96
CA ARG A 21 -6.63 -5.34 5.42
C ARG A 21 -7.41 -6.42 6.17
N PRO A 22 -8.67 -6.14 6.59
CA PRO A 22 -9.54 -7.19 7.11
C PRO A 22 -9.86 -8.22 6.00
N PRO A 23 -9.90 -9.53 6.32
CA PRO A 23 -10.03 -10.61 5.33
C PRO A 23 -11.33 -10.58 4.53
N GLU A 24 -12.41 -9.98 5.05
CA GLU A 24 -13.73 -9.92 4.40
C GLU A 24 -13.81 -8.95 3.21
N ARG A 25 -12.84 -8.04 3.06
CA ARG A 25 -12.78 -7.01 2.00
C ARG A 25 -11.53 -7.15 1.12
N SER A 26 -11.15 -8.39 0.78
CA SER A 26 -9.97 -8.66 -0.04
C SER A 26 -10.16 -8.19 -1.49
N ASP A 27 -10.07 -6.89 -1.70
CA ASP A 27 -10.13 -6.29 -3.03
C ASP A 27 -8.84 -6.61 -3.81
N ARG A 28 -9.05 -7.07 -5.06
CA ARG A 28 -8.01 -7.45 -6.04
C ARG A 28 -6.82 -6.46 -6.14
N PRO A 29 -6.97 -5.13 -6.03
CA PRO A 29 -5.84 -4.19 -6.20
C PRO A 29 -4.76 -4.27 -5.11
N SER A 30 -5.12 -4.62 -3.87
CA SER A 30 -4.16 -4.69 -2.75
C SER A 30 -3.18 -5.86 -2.92
N GLN A 31 -3.69 -7.00 -3.41
CA GLN A 31 -2.89 -8.17 -3.74
C GLN A 31 -1.97 -7.88 -4.92
N VAL A 32 -2.47 -7.21 -5.97
CA VAL A 32 -1.64 -6.81 -7.11
C VAL A 32 -0.52 -5.86 -6.67
N PHE A 33 -0.81 -4.90 -5.78
CA PHE A 33 0.22 -4.02 -5.20
C PHE A 33 1.29 -4.81 -4.42
N PHE A 34 0.89 -5.76 -3.59
CA PHE A 34 1.84 -6.61 -2.86
C PHE A 34 2.72 -7.44 -3.80
N THR A 35 2.13 -8.02 -4.87
CA THR A 35 2.90 -8.75 -5.88
C THR A 35 3.89 -7.84 -6.60
N LEU A 36 3.49 -6.61 -6.93
CA LEU A 36 4.36 -5.60 -7.55
C LEU A 36 5.56 -5.26 -6.63
N CYS A 37 5.30 -4.99 -5.35
CA CYS A 37 6.33 -4.72 -4.36
C CYS A 37 7.31 -5.90 -4.18
N THR A 38 6.79 -7.12 -4.16
CA THR A 38 7.61 -8.34 -4.06
C THR A 38 8.47 -8.54 -5.30
N LEU A 39 7.95 -8.27 -6.51
CA LEU A 39 8.73 -8.30 -7.74
C LEU A 39 9.82 -7.22 -7.78
N PHE A 40 9.55 -6.01 -7.27
CA PHE A 40 10.60 -4.99 -7.14
C PHE A 40 11.70 -5.44 -6.17
N LEU A 41 11.35 -6.05 -5.03
CA LEU A 41 12.33 -6.65 -4.12
C LEU A 41 13.20 -7.68 -4.85
N LEU A 42 12.58 -8.66 -5.53
CA LEU A 42 13.31 -9.73 -6.21
C LEU A 42 14.21 -9.19 -7.31
N LEU A 43 13.76 -8.20 -8.09
CA LEU A 43 14.61 -7.54 -9.09
C LEU A 43 15.82 -6.84 -8.43
N LEU A 44 15.58 -6.04 -7.39
CA LEU A 44 16.61 -5.24 -6.73
C LEU A 44 17.62 -6.10 -5.95
N VAL A 45 17.17 -7.19 -5.32
CA VAL A 45 18.02 -8.06 -4.49
C VAL A 45 18.67 -9.17 -5.30
N CYS A 46 17.92 -9.83 -6.18
CA CYS A 46 18.41 -11.02 -6.87
C CYS A 46 19.08 -10.70 -8.21
N ARG A 47 18.77 -9.57 -8.87
CA ARG A 47 19.32 -9.24 -10.19
C ARG A 47 20.42 -8.18 -10.18
N LEU A 48 20.27 -7.14 -9.37
CA LEU A 48 21.23 -6.02 -9.27
C LEU A 48 22.42 -6.32 -8.33
N ARG A 49 22.65 -7.60 -8.00
CA ARG A 49 23.76 -8.09 -7.18
C ARG A 49 24.88 -8.62 -8.08
N GLU A 50 26.12 -8.44 -7.64
CA GLU A 50 27.28 -9.10 -8.26
C GLU A 50 27.22 -10.62 -8.06
N PRO A 51 27.51 -11.44 -9.10
CA PRO A 51 27.52 -12.89 -8.99
C PRO A 51 28.50 -13.37 -7.91
N SER A 52 28.03 -14.26 -7.06
CA SER A 52 28.80 -15.06 -6.11
C SER A 52 29.00 -16.47 -6.68
N TYR A 53 30.20 -17.03 -6.53
CA TYR A 53 30.53 -18.38 -7.00
C TYR A 53 29.93 -19.50 -6.12
N SER A 54 28.74 -19.29 -5.55
CA SER A 54 28.02 -20.29 -4.73
C SER A 54 27.03 -21.06 -5.59
N SER A 55 26.82 -22.35 -5.32
CA SER A 55 25.79 -23.15 -6.01
C SER A 55 24.38 -22.58 -5.88
N PHE A 56 24.12 -21.76 -4.84
CA PHE A 56 22.85 -21.05 -4.66
C PHE A 56 22.62 -19.90 -5.64
N ASP A 57 23.66 -19.40 -6.32
CA ASP A 57 23.53 -18.23 -7.18
C ASP A 57 22.69 -18.51 -8.43
N TRP A 58 22.65 -19.75 -8.93
CA TRP A 58 21.76 -20.12 -10.02
C TRP A 58 20.27 -19.90 -9.66
N VAL A 59 19.87 -20.23 -8.42
CA VAL A 59 18.50 -20.03 -7.93
C VAL A 59 18.19 -18.54 -7.84
N VAL A 60 19.12 -17.75 -7.29
CA VAL A 60 18.98 -16.30 -7.16
C VAL A 60 18.86 -15.64 -8.53
N LEU A 61 19.75 -15.97 -9.47
CA LEU A 61 19.74 -15.42 -10.83
C LEU A 61 18.48 -15.80 -11.60
N THR A 62 18.02 -17.05 -11.48
CA THR A 62 16.76 -17.52 -12.12
C THR A 62 15.56 -16.74 -11.57
N THR A 63 15.50 -16.58 -10.24
CA THR A 63 14.45 -15.78 -9.58
C THR A 63 14.50 -14.32 -10.05
N GLY A 64 15.71 -13.76 -10.17
CA GLY A 64 15.91 -12.42 -10.73
C GLY A 64 15.46 -12.31 -12.19
N THR A 65 15.71 -13.32 -13.04
CA THR A 65 15.22 -13.35 -14.42
C THR A 65 13.70 -13.36 -14.46
N LEU A 66 13.07 -14.26 -13.70
CA LEU A 66 11.61 -14.35 -13.64
C LEU A 66 11.00 -13.03 -13.18
N SER A 67 11.61 -12.40 -12.17
CA SER A 67 11.19 -11.09 -11.70
C SER A 67 11.31 -10.02 -12.79
N LEU A 68 12.42 -10.00 -13.55
CA LEU A 68 12.62 -9.07 -14.65
C LEU A 68 11.58 -9.23 -15.77
N LEU A 69 11.11 -10.46 -16.02
CA LEU A 69 10.10 -10.74 -17.04
C LEU A 69 8.67 -10.39 -16.57
N VAL A 70 8.36 -10.66 -15.30
CA VAL A 70 7.00 -10.48 -14.75
C VAL A 70 6.75 -9.04 -14.27
N LEU A 71 7.78 -8.37 -13.75
CA LEU A 71 7.67 -7.02 -13.19
C LEU A 71 7.07 -5.96 -14.14
N PRO A 72 7.52 -5.83 -15.41
CA PRO A 72 6.98 -4.81 -16.30
C PRO A 72 5.49 -5.00 -16.56
N ALA A 73 5.07 -6.25 -16.79
CA ALA A 73 3.67 -6.61 -16.98
C ALA A 73 2.84 -6.33 -15.72
N ALA A 74 3.35 -6.68 -14.54
CA ALA A 74 2.69 -6.40 -13.27
C ALA A 74 2.54 -4.90 -12.99
N PHE A 75 3.55 -4.09 -13.33
CA PHE A 75 3.52 -2.64 -13.17
C PHE A 75 2.43 -2.01 -14.05
N LEU A 76 2.38 -2.36 -15.33
CA LEU A 76 1.36 -1.87 -16.24
C LEU A 76 -0.04 -2.38 -15.84
N HIS A 77 -0.17 -3.67 -15.50
CA HIS A 77 -1.43 -4.24 -15.01
C HIS A 77 -1.95 -3.52 -13.77
N PHE A 78 -1.07 -3.19 -12.81
CA PHE A 78 -1.43 -2.44 -11.62
C PHE A 78 -2.07 -1.09 -11.97
N PHE A 79 -1.44 -0.30 -12.86
CA PHE A 79 -1.97 1.02 -13.26
C PHE A 79 -3.19 0.97 -14.18
N LEU A 80 -3.42 -0.14 -14.88
CA LEU A 80 -4.65 -0.35 -15.65
C LEU A 80 -5.85 -0.67 -14.73
N VAL A 81 -5.61 -1.32 -13.59
CA VAL A 81 -6.66 -1.72 -12.64
C VAL A 81 -6.91 -0.62 -11.60
N PHE A 82 -5.86 0.06 -11.16
CA PHE A 82 -5.87 1.02 -10.07
C PHE A 82 -5.32 2.37 -10.59
N PRO A 83 -5.91 3.55 -10.27
CA PRO A 83 -6.90 3.90 -9.22
C PRO A 83 -8.35 3.64 -9.57
N ARG A 84 -8.70 3.78 -10.84
CA ARG A 84 -9.93 3.28 -11.44
C ARG A 84 -9.53 2.46 -12.66
N ARG A 85 -10.32 1.43 -12.99
CA ARG A 85 -10.15 0.71 -14.25
C ARG A 85 -10.23 1.71 -15.40
N LEU A 86 -9.15 1.85 -16.16
CA LEU A 86 -9.11 2.70 -17.34
C LEU A 86 -10.00 2.10 -18.41
N ARG A 87 -11.20 2.65 -18.58
CA ARG A 87 -12.03 2.39 -19.75
C ARG A 87 -11.63 3.36 -20.85
N ILE A 88 -11.03 2.82 -21.91
CA ILE A 88 -10.76 3.58 -23.13
C ILE A 88 -12.01 3.47 -23.98
N SER A 89 -12.76 4.57 -24.09
CA SER A 89 -13.83 4.70 -25.08
C SER A 89 -13.20 5.29 -26.33
N PHE A 90 -13.26 4.58 -27.45
CA PHE A 90 -12.82 5.10 -28.75
C PHE A 90 -13.94 5.88 -29.47
N ARG A 91 -15.10 6.04 -28.82
CA ARG A 91 -16.36 6.47 -29.45
C ARG A 91 -16.68 7.97 -29.31
N ASP A 92 -15.73 8.80 -28.89
CA ASP A 92 -15.93 10.26 -28.71
C ASP A 92 -15.67 11.10 -29.97
N LEU A 93 -15.73 10.50 -31.17
CA LEU A 93 -15.73 11.25 -32.44
C LEU A 93 -17.02 10.93 -33.19
N ASP A 94 -17.91 11.92 -33.27
CA ASP A 94 -19.18 11.99 -34.00
C ASP A 94 -19.05 11.68 -35.51
N SER A 95 -18.64 10.47 -35.87
CA SER A 95 -18.52 10.05 -37.27
C SER A 95 -19.35 8.78 -37.53
N PRO A 96 -20.48 8.88 -38.25
CA PRO A 96 -21.40 7.78 -38.46
C PRO A 96 -20.95 6.75 -39.54
N ALA A 97 -19.67 6.76 -39.95
CA ALA A 97 -19.23 6.01 -41.14
C ALA A 97 -17.80 5.42 -41.07
N GLY A 98 -17.41 4.80 -39.95
CA GLY A 98 -16.16 4.03 -39.82
C GLY A 98 -16.39 2.56 -39.45
N PRO A 99 -15.41 1.65 -39.62
CA PRO A 99 -15.56 0.20 -39.40
C PRO A 99 -15.76 -0.09 -37.90
N ALA A 100 -17.01 0.02 -37.46
CA ALA A 100 -17.42 -0.02 -36.06
C ALA A 100 -17.17 -1.37 -35.37
N SER A 101 -16.98 -2.46 -36.13
CA SER A 101 -16.79 -3.81 -35.56
C SER A 101 -15.38 -4.05 -35.01
N LEU A 102 -14.33 -3.58 -35.70
CA LEU A 102 -12.94 -3.79 -35.26
C LEU A 102 -12.60 -2.88 -34.08
N LEU A 103 -13.03 -1.62 -34.11
CA LEU A 103 -12.82 -0.69 -33.00
C LEU A 103 -13.62 -1.10 -31.75
N ALA A 104 -14.86 -1.54 -31.89
CA ALA A 104 -15.64 -2.09 -30.77
C ALA A 104 -15.05 -3.41 -30.25
N GLY A 105 -14.54 -4.27 -31.14
CA GLY A 105 -13.83 -5.50 -30.77
C GLY A 105 -12.54 -5.21 -29.99
N LEU A 106 -11.75 -4.22 -30.43
CA LEU A 106 -10.56 -3.76 -29.71
C LEU A 106 -10.91 -3.12 -28.37
N GLU A 107 -11.96 -2.31 -28.32
CA GLU A 107 -12.45 -1.71 -27.09
C GLU A 107 -12.85 -2.78 -26.06
N HIS A 108 -13.62 -3.78 -26.48
CA HIS A 108 -14.02 -4.90 -25.62
C HIS A 108 -12.82 -5.77 -25.23
N PHE A 109 -11.88 -6.00 -26.15
CA PHE A 109 -10.66 -6.74 -25.86
C PHE A 109 -9.80 -6.05 -24.80
N VAL A 110 -9.64 -4.73 -24.90
CA VAL A 110 -8.83 -3.92 -23.97
C VAL A 110 -9.53 -3.72 -22.63
N ASN A 111 -10.85 -3.51 -22.60
CA ASN A 111 -11.56 -3.14 -21.38
C ASN A 111 -12.10 -4.34 -20.58
N ASP A 112 -12.62 -5.38 -21.26
CA ASP A 112 -13.38 -6.46 -20.61
C ASP A 112 -12.71 -7.84 -20.70
N SER A 113 -11.79 -8.04 -21.63
CA SER A 113 -11.23 -9.38 -21.85
C SER A 113 -10.12 -9.74 -20.82
N PRO A 114 -10.19 -10.91 -20.17
CA PRO A 114 -9.09 -11.45 -19.36
C PRO A 114 -7.88 -11.88 -20.22
N ASN A 115 -8.01 -11.82 -21.56
CA ASN A 115 -6.97 -12.18 -22.51
C ASN A 115 -5.91 -11.09 -22.62
N LEU A 116 -6.27 -9.81 -22.44
CA LEU A 116 -5.32 -8.70 -22.42
C LEU A 116 -4.27 -8.92 -21.31
N VAL A 117 -4.71 -9.26 -20.09
CA VAL A 117 -3.81 -9.50 -18.97
C VAL A 117 -2.90 -10.69 -19.27
N ARG A 118 -3.43 -11.77 -19.84
CA ARG A 118 -2.60 -12.93 -20.24
C ARG A 118 -1.56 -12.56 -21.29
N LEU A 119 -1.94 -11.81 -22.32
CA LEU A 119 -1.04 -11.35 -23.37
C LEU A 119 0.07 -10.47 -22.79
N LEU A 120 -0.30 -9.54 -21.90
CA LEU A 120 0.63 -8.63 -21.24
C LEU A 120 1.74 -9.36 -20.47
N TYR A 121 1.40 -10.45 -19.79
CA TYR A 121 2.39 -11.25 -19.05
C TYR A 121 3.17 -12.24 -19.93
N LEU A 122 2.65 -12.58 -21.11
CA LEU A 122 3.29 -13.53 -22.04
C LEU A 122 4.33 -12.85 -22.95
N VAL A 123 4.16 -11.56 -23.24
CA VAL A 123 5.06 -10.83 -24.15
C VAL A 123 6.51 -10.77 -23.66
N PRO A 124 6.82 -10.41 -22.39
CA PRO A 124 8.21 -10.37 -21.92
C PRO A 124 8.97 -11.70 -22.01
N PRO A 125 8.45 -12.85 -21.53
CA PRO A 125 9.16 -14.13 -21.64
C PRO A 125 9.31 -14.59 -23.09
N LEU A 126 8.30 -14.40 -23.94
CA LEU A 126 8.40 -14.73 -25.36
C LEU A 126 9.48 -13.90 -26.05
N PHE A 127 9.51 -12.60 -25.79
CA PHE A 127 10.51 -11.69 -26.35
C PHE A 127 11.93 -12.02 -25.88
N TYR A 128 12.09 -12.36 -24.59
CA TYR A 128 13.35 -12.81 -24.02
C TYR A 128 13.87 -14.06 -24.76
N VAL A 129 13.03 -15.10 -24.86
CA VAL A 129 13.41 -16.35 -25.55
C VAL A 129 13.68 -16.12 -27.03
N SER A 130 12.83 -15.36 -27.74
CA SER A 130 13.04 -15.05 -29.15
C SER A 130 14.34 -14.28 -29.37
N SER A 131 14.69 -13.36 -28.48
CA SER A 131 15.93 -12.61 -28.58
C SER A 131 17.18 -13.49 -28.44
N LEU A 132 17.14 -14.48 -27.54
CA LEU A 132 18.22 -15.44 -27.36
C LEU A 132 18.33 -16.40 -28.56
N VAL A 133 17.19 -16.88 -29.07
CA VAL A 133 17.16 -17.78 -30.23
C VAL A 133 17.63 -17.07 -31.49
N LEU A 134 17.19 -15.83 -31.75
CA LEU A 134 17.69 -15.07 -32.89
C LEU A 134 19.19 -14.83 -32.78
N ALA A 135 19.68 -14.46 -31.60
CA ALA A 135 21.12 -14.25 -31.44
C ALA A 135 21.95 -15.51 -31.62
N SER A 136 21.45 -16.68 -31.20
CA SER A 136 22.14 -17.94 -31.44
C SER A 136 22.09 -18.36 -32.92
N LEU A 137 20.98 -18.09 -33.62
CA LEU A 137 20.83 -18.41 -35.04
C LEU A 137 21.67 -17.50 -35.96
N PHE A 138 21.79 -16.22 -35.62
CA PHE A 138 22.49 -15.22 -36.43
C PHE A 138 23.91 -14.90 -35.94
N GLU A 139 24.41 -15.63 -34.92
CA GLU A 139 25.70 -15.42 -34.26
C GLU A 139 25.95 -13.95 -33.83
N VAL A 140 24.88 -13.24 -33.50
CA VAL A 140 24.94 -11.82 -33.10
C VAL A 140 25.33 -11.74 -31.63
N GLN A 141 26.39 -10.99 -31.33
CA GLN A 141 26.79 -10.72 -29.94
C GLN A 141 25.75 -9.83 -29.25
N ILE A 142 24.97 -10.41 -28.32
CA ILE A 142 24.07 -9.62 -27.47
C ILE A 142 24.87 -8.99 -26.34
N ARG A 143 24.72 -7.67 -26.18
CA ARG A 143 25.18 -6.96 -24.98
C ARG A 143 24.34 -7.36 -23.77
N LEU A 144 24.98 -7.98 -22.78
CA LEU A 144 24.37 -8.38 -21.52
C LEU A 144 24.58 -7.29 -20.47
N VAL A 145 23.48 -6.82 -19.88
CA VAL A 145 23.46 -5.88 -18.76
C VAL A 145 22.89 -6.63 -17.56
N PHE A 146 23.67 -6.82 -16.49
CA PHE A 146 23.33 -7.66 -15.34
C PHE A 146 22.81 -9.05 -15.75
N LEU A 147 23.58 -9.75 -16.61
CA LEU A 147 23.29 -11.10 -17.13
C LEU A 147 21.96 -11.21 -17.91
N ALA A 148 21.32 -10.10 -18.27
CA ALA A 148 20.14 -10.05 -19.13
C ALA A 148 20.45 -9.33 -20.46
N PRO A 149 19.84 -9.76 -21.58
CA PRO A 149 19.87 -9.00 -22.83
C PRO A 149 19.41 -7.57 -22.62
N ILE A 150 20.13 -6.59 -23.19
CA ILE A 150 19.72 -5.18 -23.14
C ILE A 150 18.30 -4.96 -23.70
N SER A 151 17.89 -5.78 -24.67
CA SER A 151 16.54 -5.77 -25.25
C SER A 151 15.44 -5.98 -24.19
N SER A 152 15.68 -6.80 -23.17
CA SER A 152 14.72 -7.06 -22.10
C SER A 152 14.58 -5.88 -21.14
N TRP A 153 15.68 -5.14 -20.91
CA TRP A 153 15.66 -3.89 -20.15
C TRP A 153 14.93 -2.77 -20.91
N VAL A 154 15.12 -2.69 -22.23
CA VAL A 154 14.37 -1.77 -23.10
C VAL A 154 12.87 -2.08 -23.04
N LEU A 155 12.49 -3.35 -23.20
CA LEU A 155 11.10 -3.77 -23.09
C LEU A 155 10.51 -3.42 -21.73
N MET A 156 11.25 -3.62 -20.63
CA MET A 156 10.80 -3.18 -19.30
C MET A 156 10.55 -1.66 -19.26
N GLY A 157 11.43 -0.89 -19.90
CA GLY A 157 11.28 0.54 -20.05
C GLY A 157 9.99 0.94 -20.78
N ASP A 158 9.69 0.27 -21.89
CA ASP A 158 8.46 0.53 -22.67
C ASP A 158 7.21 0.29 -21.83
N TYR A 159 7.18 -0.79 -21.04
CA TYR A 159 6.06 -1.10 -20.14
C TYR A 159 5.91 -0.07 -19.01
N PHE A 160 7.03 0.41 -18.46
CA PHE A 160 7.00 1.46 -17.44
C PHE A 160 6.49 2.79 -18.01
N VAL A 161 6.88 3.14 -19.25
CA VAL A 161 6.34 4.30 -19.95
C VAL A 161 4.84 4.14 -20.20
N LEU A 162 4.38 2.98 -20.67
CA LEU A 162 2.95 2.70 -20.85
C LEU A 162 2.19 2.76 -19.53
N GLY A 163 2.77 2.28 -18.42
CA GLY A 163 2.17 2.37 -17.09
C GLY A 163 2.05 3.81 -16.58
N LEU A 164 3.07 4.65 -16.82
CA LEU A 164 3.03 6.07 -16.53
C LEU A 164 1.99 6.81 -17.37
N LEU A 165 1.86 6.47 -18.66
CA LEU A 165 0.83 7.02 -19.55
C LEU A 165 -0.58 6.61 -19.10
N ALA A 166 -0.77 5.35 -18.67
CA ALA A 166 -2.02 4.88 -18.10
C ALA A 166 -2.38 5.68 -16.84
N LEU A 167 -1.43 5.87 -15.93
CA LEU A 167 -1.62 6.66 -14.71
C LEU A 167 -1.94 8.13 -15.02
N LEU A 168 -1.25 8.74 -16.01
CA LEU A 168 -1.53 10.09 -16.49
C LEU A 168 -2.94 10.21 -17.06
N ALA A 169 -3.35 9.25 -17.91
CA ALA A 169 -4.70 9.21 -18.46
C ALA A 169 -5.76 9.07 -17.35
N SER A 170 -5.49 8.30 -16.30
CA SER A 170 -6.37 8.21 -15.13
C SER A 170 -6.44 9.52 -14.36
N MET A 171 -5.34 10.25 -14.24
CA MET A 171 -5.31 11.57 -13.57
C MET A 171 -6.12 12.61 -14.35
N LEU A 172 -6.03 12.60 -15.68
CA LEU A 172 -6.75 13.52 -16.56
C LEU A 172 -8.26 13.24 -16.60
N LYS A 173 -8.67 11.97 -16.46
CA LYS A 173 -10.09 11.56 -16.42
C LYS A 173 -10.77 11.79 -15.06
N SER A 174 -10.02 11.93 -13.96
CA SER A 174 -10.61 12.08 -12.62
C SER A 174 -11.20 13.48 -12.42
N LYS A 175 -12.52 13.55 -12.20
CA LYS A 175 -13.28 14.81 -11.99
C LYS A 175 -13.33 15.23 -10.51
N GLU A 176 -13.10 14.32 -9.57
CA GLU A 176 -13.13 14.61 -8.14
C GLU A 176 -11.79 15.18 -7.63
N GLY A 177 -11.84 16.31 -6.92
CA GLY A 177 -10.64 17.00 -6.44
C GLY A 177 -9.79 16.19 -5.45
N ARG A 178 -10.41 15.30 -4.67
CA ARG A 178 -9.70 14.43 -3.71
C ARG A 178 -8.96 13.30 -4.44
N GLU A 179 -9.65 12.60 -5.33
CA GLU A 179 -9.08 11.51 -6.14
C GLU A 179 -7.95 12.03 -7.04
N ARG A 180 -8.13 13.16 -7.73
CA ARG A 180 -7.08 13.75 -8.57
C ARG A 180 -5.80 14.11 -7.81
N ARG A 181 -5.93 14.66 -6.59
CA ARG A 181 -4.77 14.94 -5.73
C ARG A 181 -4.07 13.65 -5.33
N GLN A 182 -4.83 12.64 -4.93
CA GLN A 182 -4.33 11.32 -4.56
C GLN A 182 -3.53 10.66 -5.70
N ILE A 183 -4.07 10.65 -6.92
CA ILE A 183 -3.41 10.13 -8.11
C ILE A 183 -2.18 10.99 -8.45
N GLY A 184 -2.28 12.32 -8.31
CA GLY A 184 -1.20 13.25 -8.60
C GLY A 184 0.05 13.00 -7.76
N TRP A 185 -0.08 12.72 -6.45
CA TRP A 185 1.08 12.41 -5.60
C TRP A 185 1.75 11.08 -5.98
N VAL A 186 0.96 10.06 -6.33
CA VAL A 186 1.50 8.78 -6.82
C VAL A 186 2.15 8.96 -8.19
N PHE A 187 1.56 9.77 -9.07
CA PHE A 187 2.14 10.09 -10.37
C PHE A 187 3.49 10.79 -10.21
N VAL A 188 3.57 11.85 -9.41
CA VAL A 188 4.84 12.56 -9.15
C VAL A 188 5.90 11.62 -8.60
N GLY A 189 5.53 10.79 -7.61
CA GLY A 189 6.47 9.82 -7.04
C GLY A 189 6.93 8.74 -8.01
N THR A 190 6.02 8.21 -8.82
CA THR A 190 6.34 7.20 -9.83
C THR A 190 7.20 7.81 -10.94
N VAL A 191 6.91 9.02 -11.41
CA VAL A 191 7.73 9.74 -12.39
C VAL A 191 9.12 10.02 -11.82
N LEU A 192 9.22 10.54 -10.59
CA LEU A 192 10.51 10.85 -9.96
C LEU A 192 11.35 9.61 -9.66
N GLY A 193 10.74 8.45 -9.44
CA GLY A 193 11.49 7.21 -9.21
C GLY A 193 11.82 6.45 -10.49
N VAL A 194 10.85 6.29 -11.38
CA VAL A 194 10.97 5.48 -12.61
C VAL A 194 11.77 6.22 -13.68
N THR A 195 11.61 7.54 -13.84
CA THR A 195 12.29 8.28 -14.92
C THR A 195 13.82 8.25 -14.77
N PRO A 196 14.40 8.56 -13.60
CA PRO A 196 15.84 8.43 -13.42
C PRO A 196 16.30 6.98 -13.57
N PHE A 197 15.51 6.02 -13.08
CA PHE A 197 15.83 4.60 -13.25
C PHE A 197 15.91 4.22 -14.74
N LEU A 198 14.95 4.63 -15.58
CA LEU A 198 15.00 4.38 -17.02
C LEU A 198 16.19 5.08 -17.70
N LEU A 199 16.48 6.33 -17.31
CA LEU A 199 17.61 7.07 -17.86
C LEU A 199 18.94 6.37 -17.55
N PHE A 200 19.17 6.01 -16.29
CA PHE A 200 20.43 5.44 -15.82
C PHE A 200 20.56 3.93 -16.11
N ALA A 201 19.46 3.18 -16.14
CA ALA A 201 19.47 1.73 -16.34
C ALA A 201 19.29 1.30 -17.81
N VAL A 202 18.65 2.13 -18.65
CA VAL A 202 18.33 1.77 -20.04
C VAL A 202 19.00 2.72 -21.03
N VAL A 203 18.74 4.02 -20.92
CA VAL A 203 19.17 5.01 -21.93
C VAL A 203 20.69 5.18 -21.96
N LEU A 204 21.30 5.47 -20.80
CA LEU A 204 22.74 5.71 -20.73
C LEU A 204 23.59 4.48 -21.12
N PRO A 205 23.30 3.26 -20.62
CA PRO A 205 24.02 2.07 -21.08
C PRO A 205 23.84 1.81 -22.58
N SER A 206 22.68 2.15 -23.15
CA SER A 206 22.43 1.99 -24.60
C SER A 206 23.20 2.98 -25.46
N VAL A 207 23.45 4.21 -24.97
CA VAL A 207 24.13 5.26 -25.76
C VAL A 207 25.64 5.27 -25.51
N TRP A 208 26.08 5.12 -24.26
CA TRP A 208 27.50 5.16 -23.86
C TRP A 208 28.16 3.78 -23.76
N GLY A 209 27.41 2.69 -23.83
CA GLY A 209 27.98 1.34 -23.75
C GLY A 209 28.59 0.97 -22.39
N THR A 210 28.30 1.72 -21.33
CA THR A 210 28.84 1.50 -19.97
C THR A 210 27.74 1.19 -18.95
N ASP A 211 27.99 0.24 -18.04
CA ASP A 211 27.02 -0.22 -17.04
C ASP A 211 27.18 0.44 -15.66
N GLN A 212 28.20 1.30 -15.51
CA GLN A 212 28.52 2.00 -14.27
C GLN A 212 27.38 2.91 -13.75
N PHE A 213 26.50 3.33 -14.65
CA PHE A 213 25.43 4.27 -14.35
C PHE A 213 24.19 3.61 -13.73
N VAL A 214 24.00 2.30 -13.91
CA VAL A 214 22.78 1.60 -13.48
C VAL A 214 22.56 1.71 -11.96
N ALA A 215 23.63 1.66 -11.17
CA ALA A 215 23.57 1.77 -9.71
C ALA A 215 22.97 3.11 -9.23
N TRP A 216 23.17 4.19 -9.98
CA TRP A 216 22.65 5.52 -9.65
C TRP A 216 21.14 5.62 -9.86
N GLY A 217 20.59 4.83 -10.79
CA GLY A 217 19.15 4.75 -11.04
C GLY A 217 18.34 4.08 -9.92
N VAL A 218 19.00 3.29 -9.06
CA VAL A 218 18.33 2.53 -7.98
C VAL A 218 17.92 3.44 -6.81
N ILE A 219 18.68 4.49 -6.53
CA ILE A 219 18.40 5.40 -5.40
C ILE A 219 17.07 6.15 -5.59
N PRO A 220 16.82 6.80 -6.74
CA PRO A 220 15.54 7.45 -7.02
C PRO A 220 14.35 6.47 -7.01
N LEU A 221 14.56 5.20 -7.39
CA LEU A 221 13.49 4.20 -7.41
C LEU A 221 12.86 3.98 -6.03
N ALA A 222 13.60 4.21 -4.94
CA ALA A 222 13.07 4.17 -3.58
C ALA A 222 11.99 5.24 -3.33
N LEU A 223 11.92 6.32 -4.12
CA LEU A 223 10.85 7.32 -4.00
C LEU A 223 9.47 6.76 -4.36
N VAL A 224 9.40 5.75 -5.24
CA VAL A 224 8.13 5.12 -5.63
C VAL A 224 7.39 4.58 -4.39
N PRO A 225 7.94 3.63 -3.61
CA PRO A 225 7.24 3.11 -2.44
C PRO A 225 7.05 4.19 -1.37
N LEU A 226 7.98 5.14 -1.18
CA LEU A 226 7.77 6.24 -0.24
C LEU A 226 6.55 7.10 -0.60
N THR A 227 6.37 7.43 -1.87
CA THR A 227 5.20 8.20 -2.32
C THR A 227 3.90 7.41 -2.27
N PHE A 228 3.94 6.10 -2.57
CA PHE A 228 2.81 5.21 -2.32
C PHE A 228 2.48 5.15 -0.83
N ALA A 229 3.47 5.01 0.05
CA ALA A 229 3.28 5.01 1.50
C ALA A 229 2.62 6.32 1.97
N TYR A 230 3.14 7.46 1.49
CA TYR A 230 2.54 8.76 1.75
C TYR A 230 1.10 8.84 1.27
N ALA A 231 0.81 8.35 0.05
CA ALA A 231 -0.52 8.37 -0.52
C ALA A 231 -1.51 7.48 0.26
N VAL A 232 -1.06 6.31 0.71
CA VAL A 232 -1.81 5.40 1.58
C VAL A 232 -2.16 6.08 2.91
N VAL A 233 -1.19 6.73 3.56
CA VAL A 233 -1.38 7.39 4.86
C VAL A 233 -2.28 8.63 4.73
N ARG A 234 -2.02 9.50 3.74
CA ARG A 234 -2.65 10.82 3.63
C ARG A 234 -4.01 10.79 2.94
N PHE A 235 -4.16 9.97 1.90
CA PHE A 235 -5.36 9.95 1.05
C PHE A 235 -6.21 8.70 1.20
N GLN A 236 -5.91 7.83 2.18
CA GLN A 236 -6.68 6.61 2.43
C GLN A 236 -6.77 5.73 1.19
N PHE A 237 -5.67 5.59 0.47
CA PHE A 237 -5.58 4.96 -0.85
C PHE A 237 -6.18 3.54 -0.95
N PHE A 238 -6.35 2.90 0.20
CA PHE A 238 -7.05 1.64 0.32
C PHE A 238 -8.20 1.66 1.36
N ASP A 239 -8.38 2.70 2.19
CA ASP A 239 -9.25 2.74 3.40
C ASP A 239 -8.69 1.96 4.63
N ILE A 240 -7.47 2.27 5.08
CA ILE A 240 -6.78 1.62 6.24
C ILE A 240 -6.40 2.61 7.35
N LYS A 241 -7.07 3.77 7.43
CA LYS A 241 -6.66 4.88 8.33
C LYS A 241 -6.42 4.41 9.78
N VAL A 242 -7.31 3.59 10.32
CA VAL A 242 -7.24 3.13 11.72
C VAL A 242 -5.99 2.28 11.94
N ILE A 243 -5.74 1.31 11.05
CA ILE A 243 -4.63 0.37 11.19
C ILE A 243 -3.29 1.06 10.91
N VAL A 244 -3.24 2.00 9.97
CA VAL A 244 -2.05 2.82 9.69
C VAL A 244 -1.70 3.73 10.86
N ARG A 245 -2.67 4.43 11.43
CA ARG A 245 -2.44 5.29 12.60
C ARG A 245 -1.94 4.45 13.78
N ARG A 246 -2.57 3.28 14.00
CA ARG A 246 -2.19 2.32 15.03
C ARG A 246 -0.76 1.81 14.87
N SER A 247 -0.43 1.27 13.70
CA SER A 247 0.90 0.73 13.45
C SER A 247 1.98 1.81 13.53
N LEU A 248 1.73 3.00 12.97
CA LEU A 248 2.66 4.11 13.01
C LEU A 248 2.95 4.55 14.45
N LEU A 249 1.91 4.69 15.28
CA LEU A 249 2.10 4.98 16.71
C LEU A 249 2.92 3.90 17.41
N TYR A 250 2.56 2.63 17.26
CA TYR A 250 3.30 1.54 17.90
C TYR A 250 4.76 1.49 17.43
N THR A 251 5.01 1.68 16.13
CA THR A 251 6.37 1.71 15.59
C THR A 251 7.16 2.91 16.09
N VAL A 252 6.59 4.12 16.10
CA VAL A 252 7.25 5.35 16.56
C VAL A 252 7.52 5.27 18.06
N THR A 253 6.54 4.87 18.87
CA THR A 253 6.73 4.71 20.32
C THR A 253 7.78 3.65 20.62
N THR A 254 7.74 2.51 19.92
CA THR A 254 8.77 1.46 20.08
C THR A 254 10.14 1.96 19.66
N ALA A 255 10.26 2.69 18.55
CA ALA A 255 11.51 3.28 18.09
C ALA A 255 12.07 4.30 19.09
N ILE A 256 11.24 5.19 19.63
CA ILE A 256 11.65 6.16 20.66
C ILE A 256 12.17 5.43 21.91
N VAL A 257 11.44 4.41 22.39
CA VAL A 257 11.88 3.59 23.53
C VAL A 257 13.21 2.89 23.24
N SER A 258 13.34 2.28 22.06
CA SER A 258 14.58 1.62 21.63
C SER A 258 15.77 2.59 21.52
N VAL A 259 15.57 3.79 20.97
CA VAL A 259 16.61 4.82 20.85
C VAL A 259 17.00 5.35 22.23
N ALA A 260 16.02 5.70 23.07
CA ALA A 260 16.28 6.15 24.44
C ALA A 260 17.08 5.11 25.24
N TYR A 261 16.79 3.83 25.03
CA TYR A 261 17.53 2.73 25.63
C TYR A 261 18.95 2.61 25.06
N ALA A 262 19.13 2.62 23.74
CA ALA A 262 20.44 2.57 23.11
C ALA A 262 21.34 3.73 23.59
N LEU A 263 20.76 4.93 23.72
CA LEU A 263 21.43 6.10 24.30
C LEU A 263 21.74 5.91 25.79
N GLY A 264 20.83 5.32 26.57
CA GLY A 264 21.05 5.00 27.98
C GLY A 264 22.22 4.04 28.18
N ILE A 265 22.29 2.95 27.40
CA ILE A 265 23.42 2.03 27.42
C ILE A 265 24.71 2.76 27.01
N ALA A 266 24.66 3.54 25.93
CA ALA A 266 25.83 4.29 25.46
C ALA A 266 26.34 5.27 26.52
N ALA A 267 25.44 5.97 27.23
CA ALA A 267 25.77 6.90 28.30
C ALA A 267 26.40 6.18 29.50
N VAL A 268 25.81 5.07 29.96
CA VAL A 268 26.38 4.26 31.06
C VAL A 268 27.76 3.72 30.66
N ASN A 269 27.90 3.19 29.45
CA ASN A 269 29.18 2.70 28.95
C ASN A 269 30.23 3.82 28.93
N LEU A 270 29.86 5.03 28.50
CA LEU A 270 30.75 6.18 28.47
C LEU A 270 31.19 6.63 29.88
N ILE A 271 30.27 6.67 30.85
CA ILE A 271 30.57 7.11 32.23
C ILE A 271 31.47 6.10 32.96
N PHE A 272 31.23 4.80 32.79
CA PHE A 272 31.94 3.75 33.52
C PHE A 272 33.17 3.21 32.77
N ARG A 273 33.48 3.73 31.57
CA ARG A 273 34.59 3.26 30.73
C ARG A 273 35.95 3.33 31.42
N ASP A 274 36.18 4.39 32.20
CA ASP A 274 37.48 4.68 32.83
C ASP A 274 37.55 4.27 34.32
N SER A 275 36.47 3.73 34.87
CA SER A 275 36.45 3.23 36.26
C SER A 275 37.02 1.80 36.32
N LEU A 276 37.79 1.47 37.37
CA LEU A 276 38.31 0.12 37.64
C LEU A 276 37.21 -0.95 37.65
N THR A 277 35.98 -0.57 38.03
CA THR A 277 34.78 -1.40 38.04
C THR A 277 34.23 -1.72 36.64
N GLY A 278 34.49 -0.87 35.64
CA GLY A 278 34.05 -1.02 34.25
C GLY A 278 34.81 -2.08 33.46
N ARG A 279 35.92 -2.62 33.99
CA ARG A 279 36.66 -3.74 33.38
C ARG A 279 36.14 -5.12 33.80
N SER A 280 35.27 -5.20 34.81
CA SER A 280 34.71 -6.46 35.28
C SER A 280 33.54 -6.91 34.41
N PRO A 281 33.56 -8.11 33.80
CA PRO A 281 32.45 -8.65 33.02
C PRO A 281 31.13 -8.74 33.82
N LEU A 282 31.25 -8.87 35.14
CA LEU A 282 30.13 -8.96 36.09
C LEU A 282 29.35 -7.64 36.19
N PHE A 283 30.04 -6.49 36.11
CA PHE A 283 29.38 -5.18 36.14
C PHE A 283 28.51 -4.95 34.90
N PHE A 284 29.02 -5.30 33.71
CA PHE A 284 28.25 -5.24 32.47
C PHE A 284 27.02 -6.16 32.50
N LEU A 285 27.17 -7.38 33.03
CA LEU A 285 26.07 -8.34 33.16
C LEU A 285 24.97 -7.81 34.10
N ILE A 286 25.34 -7.29 35.27
CA ILE A 286 24.40 -6.73 36.25
C ILE A 286 23.69 -5.50 35.70
N MET A 287 24.41 -4.60 35.01
CA MET A 287 23.78 -3.43 34.38
C MET A 287 22.87 -3.83 33.22
N ALA A 288 23.26 -4.78 32.37
CA ALA A 288 22.39 -5.28 31.31
C ALA A 288 21.09 -5.84 31.89
N LEU A 289 21.16 -6.66 32.95
CA LEU A 289 20.00 -7.19 33.67
C LEU A 289 19.14 -6.09 34.30
N ALA A 290 19.77 -5.10 34.95
CA ALA A 290 19.06 -3.98 35.57
C ALA A 290 18.29 -3.15 34.53
N ILE A 291 18.89 -2.89 33.37
CA ILE A 291 18.22 -2.10 32.33
C ILE A 291 17.13 -2.93 31.62
N VAL A 292 17.32 -4.23 31.41
CA VAL A 292 16.27 -5.13 30.90
C VAL A 292 15.10 -5.23 31.88
N ALA A 293 15.34 -5.28 33.19
CA ALA A 293 14.27 -5.27 34.19
C ALA A 293 13.49 -3.93 34.18
N LEU A 294 14.16 -2.82 33.87
CA LEU A 294 13.53 -1.50 33.76
C LEU A 294 12.78 -1.29 32.42
N PHE A 295 12.98 -2.18 31.44
CA PHE A 295 12.36 -2.11 30.10
C PHE A 295 10.83 -2.16 30.15
N ASP A 296 10.28 -3.17 30.83
CA ASP A 296 8.83 -3.41 30.86
C ASP A 296 8.05 -2.25 31.52
N PRO A 297 8.44 -1.72 32.70
CA PRO A 297 7.70 -0.61 33.31
C PRO A 297 7.82 0.70 32.51
N LEU A 298 8.98 1.00 31.91
CA LEU A 298 9.17 2.22 31.13
C LEU A 298 8.38 2.19 29.81
N ARG A 299 8.42 1.04 29.12
CA ARG A 299 7.64 0.81 27.89
C ARG A 299 6.14 0.98 28.16
N ARG A 300 5.62 0.38 29.23
CA ARG A 300 4.19 0.49 29.59
C ARG A 300 3.79 1.92 29.93
N ARG A 301 4.63 2.68 30.64
CA ARG A 301 4.37 4.09 30.97
C ARG A 301 4.40 5.03 29.76
N LEU A 302 5.21 4.73 28.75
CA LEU A 302 5.28 5.53 27.52
C LEU A 302 4.18 5.14 26.52
N GLN A 303 3.73 3.88 26.50
CA GLN A 303 2.65 3.42 25.62
C GLN A 303 1.26 3.85 26.10
N GLY A 304 0.97 3.82 27.40
CA GLY A 304 -0.37 4.13 27.94
C GLY A 304 -0.92 5.52 27.54
N PRO A 305 -0.16 6.62 27.70
CA PRO A 305 -0.61 7.96 27.31
C PRO A 305 -0.78 8.11 25.81
N VAL A 306 0.06 7.45 25.01
CA VAL A 306 -0.01 7.48 23.54
C VAL A 306 -1.29 6.79 23.07
N ASP A 307 -1.60 5.62 23.62
CA ASP A 307 -2.81 4.89 23.28
C ASP A 307 -4.06 5.70 23.69
N ARG A 308 -4.04 6.36 24.85
CA ARG A 308 -5.16 7.22 25.31
C ARG A 308 -5.36 8.48 24.46
N PHE A 309 -4.29 9.13 24.01
CA PHE A 309 -4.37 10.36 23.23
C PHE A 309 -4.81 10.11 21.78
N PHE A 310 -4.40 8.97 21.19
CA PHE A 310 -4.63 8.69 19.78
C PHE A 310 -5.82 7.77 19.49
N PHE A 311 -6.18 6.86 20.39
CA PHE A 311 -7.40 6.01 20.29
C PHE A 311 -8.60 6.60 21.01
N ARG A 312 -8.60 7.91 21.28
CA ARG A 312 -9.71 8.60 21.94
C ARG A 312 -11.07 8.26 21.30
N GLU A 313 -11.16 8.19 19.97
CA GLU A 313 -12.40 7.79 19.26
C GLU A 313 -12.88 6.36 19.60
N ALA A 314 -11.97 5.37 19.71
CA ALA A 314 -12.33 3.99 20.01
C ALA A 314 -12.55 3.75 21.52
N TYR A 315 -11.84 4.51 22.36
CA TYR A 315 -11.99 4.50 23.81
C TYR A 315 -13.30 5.20 24.23
N ASP A 316 -13.61 6.34 23.61
CA ASP A 316 -14.86 7.08 23.81
C ASP A 316 -16.05 6.24 23.32
N ALA A 317 -15.94 5.49 22.22
CA ALA A 317 -16.98 4.55 21.79
C ALA A 317 -17.21 3.38 22.78
N ARG A 318 -16.15 2.83 23.38
CA ARG A 318 -16.29 1.79 24.42
C ARG A 318 -16.88 2.32 25.70
N LEU A 319 -16.40 3.46 26.19
CA LEU A 319 -16.96 4.14 27.36
C LEU A 319 -18.43 4.48 27.13
N ALA A 320 -18.76 4.97 25.94
CA ALA A 320 -20.12 5.26 25.54
C ALA A 320 -21.03 4.02 25.56
N ILE A 321 -20.58 2.88 25.03
CA ILE A 321 -21.34 1.62 25.07
C ILE A 321 -21.48 1.12 26.52
N GLU A 322 -20.44 1.22 27.33
CA GLU A 322 -20.49 0.85 28.75
C GLU A 322 -21.48 1.75 29.52
N GLU A 323 -21.46 3.07 29.28
CA GLU A 323 -22.41 4.02 29.88
C GLU A 323 -23.85 3.78 29.43
N VAL A 324 -24.06 3.51 28.13
CA VAL A 324 -25.37 3.14 27.59
C VAL A 324 -25.84 1.82 28.19
N SER A 325 -24.98 0.81 28.29
CA SER A 325 -25.31 -0.48 28.93
C SER A 325 -25.65 -0.33 30.41
N ALA A 326 -24.93 0.53 31.13
CA ALA A 326 -25.17 0.79 32.55
C ALA A 326 -26.46 1.59 32.77
N ALA A 327 -26.81 2.48 31.84
CA ALA A 327 -28.03 3.26 31.90
C ALA A 327 -29.27 2.43 31.47
N LEU A 328 -29.12 1.54 30.49
CA LEU A 328 -30.13 0.55 30.08
C LEU A 328 -30.55 -0.35 31.25
N VAL A 329 -29.61 -0.71 32.13
CA VAL A 329 -29.89 -1.54 33.31
C VAL A 329 -30.59 -0.75 34.44
N ARG A 330 -30.52 0.60 34.42
CA ARG A 330 -31.10 1.46 35.46
C ARG A 330 -32.47 2.00 35.11
N GLU A 331 -32.79 2.13 33.82
CA GLU A 331 -34.04 2.73 33.34
C GLU A 331 -35.09 1.64 33.04
N PHE A 332 -36.07 1.45 33.92
CA PHE A 332 -37.13 0.43 33.79
C PHE A 332 -38.38 0.91 33.01
N SER A 333 -38.28 2.02 32.27
CA SER A 333 -39.38 2.54 31.46
C SER A 333 -39.00 2.62 29.97
N PHE A 334 -39.83 2.04 29.09
CA PHE A 334 -39.57 2.00 27.64
C PHE A 334 -39.41 3.40 27.04
N ALA A 335 -40.26 4.36 27.42
CA ALA A 335 -40.20 5.73 26.93
C ALA A 335 -38.92 6.48 27.39
N GLY A 336 -38.43 6.21 28.61
CA GLY A 336 -37.17 6.78 29.09
C GLY A 336 -35.95 6.22 28.36
N LEU A 337 -36.01 4.93 28.01
CA LEU A 337 -34.96 4.19 27.34
C LEU A 337 -34.79 4.63 25.87
N GLU A 338 -35.90 4.87 25.16
CA GLU A 338 -35.90 5.40 23.79
C GLU A 338 -35.28 6.80 23.71
N LYS A 339 -35.69 7.70 24.62
CA LYS A 339 -35.15 9.06 24.68
C LYS A 339 -33.65 9.07 25.01
N LEU A 340 -33.24 8.24 25.98
CA LEU A 340 -31.85 8.11 26.38
C LEU A 340 -30.97 7.58 25.24
N LEU A 341 -31.45 6.59 24.49
CA LEU A 341 -30.73 6.03 23.34
C LEU A 341 -30.50 7.08 22.25
N VAL A 342 -31.54 7.85 21.89
CA VAL A 342 -31.44 8.88 20.84
C VAL A 342 -30.48 10.00 21.24
N GLU A 343 -30.66 10.59 22.43
CA GLU A 343 -29.81 11.69 22.91
C GLU A 343 -28.34 11.27 23.03
N ARG A 344 -28.09 10.02 23.48
CA ARG A 344 -26.72 9.52 23.64
C ARG A 344 -26.11 9.14 22.31
N LEU A 345 -26.84 8.48 21.40
CA LEU A 345 -26.33 8.16 20.06
C LEU A 345 -25.98 9.43 19.27
N GLU A 346 -26.81 10.48 19.36
CA GLU A 346 -26.54 11.78 18.75
C GLU A 346 -25.23 12.38 19.28
N ALA A 347 -25.04 12.35 20.61
CA ALA A 347 -23.84 12.86 21.27
C ALA A 347 -22.57 12.02 20.97
N ILE A 348 -22.67 10.70 20.92
CA ILE A 348 -21.54 9.77 20.74
C ILE A 348 -21.07 9.73 19.29
N MET A 349 -22.02 9.71 18.35
CA MET A 349 -21.72 9.57 16.92
C MET A 349 -21.60 10.92 16.20
N HIS A 350 -21.77 12.05 16.93
CA HIS A 350 -21.81 13.40 16.37
C HIS A 350 -22.77 13.51 15.17
N LEU A 351 -23.93 12.89 15.29
CA LEU A 351 -24.96 12.90 14.25
C LEU A 351 -25.70 14.24 14.31
N GLU A 352 -26.06 14.80 13.15
CA GLU A 352 -26.92 16.00 13.10
C GLU A 352 -28.37 15.70 13.51
N TRP A 353 -28.80 14.44 13.43
CA TRP A 353 -30.11 13.97 13.84
C TRP A 353 -30.10 12.45 14.02
N ALA A 354 -30.93 11.95 14.94
CA ALA A 354 -31.18 10.53 15.14
C ALA A 354 -32.67 10.31 15.44
N VAL A 355 -33.29 9.33 14.81
CA VAL A 355 -34.72 9.01 15.01
C VAL A 355 -34.86 7.51 15.21
N LEU A 356 -35.61 7.13 16.26
CA LEU A 356 -35.94 5.75 16.55
C LEU A 356 -37.37 5.47 16.06
N TYR A 357 -37.52 4.43 15.23
CA TYR A 357 -38.81 3.96 14.75
C TYR A 357 -39.18 2.66 15.45
N ARG A 358 -40.39 2.59 16.01
CA ARG A 358 -40.93 1.36 16.58
C ARG A 358 -41.82 0.67 15.56
N CYS A 359 -41.61 -0.63 15.35
CA CYS A 359 -42.51 -1.45 14.53
C CYS A 359 -43.64 -1.98 15.41
N ASP A 360 -44.86 -1.47 15.19
CA ASP A 360 -46.08 -1.99 15.79
C ASP A 360 -47.03 -2.42 14.66
N GLY A 361 -47.36 -3.71 14.58
CA GLY A 361 -48.35 -4.23 13.64
C GLY A 361 -48.04 -4.03 12.14
N GLY A 362 -46.78 -3.81 11.75
CA GLY A 362 -46.36 -3.61 10.34
C GLY A 362 -46.26 -2.15 9.90
N ALA A 363 -46.43 -1.19 10.81
CA ALA A 363 -46.15 0.23 10.60
C ALA A 363 -45.03 0.70 11.54
N PHE A 364 -44.11 1.52 11.01
CA PHE A 364 -43.02 2.12 11.77
C PHE A 364 -43.42 3.51 12.23
N GLU A 365 -43.67 3.69 13.54
CA GLU A 365 -43.99 4.99 14.13
C GLU A 365 -42.73 5.65 14.71
N SER A 366 -42.49 6.92 14.36
CA SER A 366 -41.43 7.75 14.94
C SER A 366 -41.85 8.29 16.31
N GLN A 367 -41.00 8.11 17.33
CA GLN A 367 -41.26 8.65 18.68
C GLN A 367 -40.35 9.82 19.10
N ALA A 368 -39.36 10.22 18.28
CA ALA A 368 -38.39 11.27 18.63
C ALA A 368 -38.64 12.60 17.90
N VAL A 369 -38.53 13.71 18.64
CA VAL A 369 -38.80 15.09 18.19
C VAL A 369 -37.52 15.74 17.65
N ALA A 370 -37.27 15.68 16.32
CA ALA A 370 -36.52 16.65 15.47
C ALA A 370 -36.13 16.05 14.09
N PRO A 371 -35.76 16.86 13.06
CA PRO A 371 -36.53 17.81 12.20
C PRO A 371 -37.60 17.06 11.34
N PRO A 372 -38.29 17.63 10.31
CA PRO A 372 -39.50 17.03 9.77
C PRO A 372 -39.18 15.84 8.85
N LEU A 373 -38.94 14.69 9.45
CA LEU A 373 -38.99 13.39 8.79
C LEU A 373 -40.43 12.86 8.87
N PRO A 374 -40.90 12.10 7.86
CA PRO A 374 -42.27 11.59 7.84
C PRO A 374 -42.53 10.72 9.08
N ALA A 375 -43.63 10.99 9.77
CA ALA A 375 -44.00 10.32 11.03
C ALA A 375 -44.17 8.79 10.88
N ALA A 376 -44.41 8.32 9.65
CA ALA A 376 -44.44 6.93 9.28
C ALA A 376 -43.62 6.71 7.99
N LEU A 377 -42.71 5.73 8.01
CA LEU A 377 -42.02 5.24 6.83
C LEU A 377 -42.80 4.04 6.28
N PRO A 378 -43.07 3.96 4.97
CA PRO A 378 -43.76 2.81 4.39
C PRO A 378 -42.84 1.58 4.47
N ALA A 379 -43.44 0.39 4.65
CA ALA A 379 -42.75 -0.87 4.99
C ALA A 379 -41.81 -1.40 3.90
N ASP A 380 -41.71 -0.69 2.77
CA ASP A 380 -41.03 -1.02 1.52
C ASP A 380 -39.72 -0.23 1.31
N LEU A 381 -39.28 0.60 2.27
CA LEU A 381 -37.96 1.24 2.19
C LEU A 381 -36.83 0.22 2.37
N ALA A 382 -36.13 -0.05 1.27
CA ALA A 382 -35.01 -0.98 1.08
C ALA A 382 -33.73 -0.70 1.89
N VAL A 383 -33.80 -0.04 3.05
CA VAL A 383 -32.65 0.33 3.89
C VAL A 383 -32.30 -0.78 4.92
N LEU A 384 -33.14 -1.82 5.06
CA LEU A 384 -33.01 -2.84 6.11
C LEU A 384 -32.29 -4.14 5.71
N ASP A 385 -31.64 -4.24 4.56
CA ASP A 385 -30.91 -5.47 4.14
C ASP A 385 -29.50 -5.62 4.77
N VAL A 386 -29.10 -4.77 5.72
CA VAL A 386 -27.73 -4.79 6.31
C VAL A 386 -27.67 -5.47 7.70
N LEU A 387 -28.78 -5.93 8.27
CA LEU A 387 -28.81 -6.61 9.57
C LEU A 387 -29.60 -7.93 9.54
N ALA A 388 -29.35 -8.76 8.53
CA ALA A 388 -29.71 -10.17 8.54
C ALA A 388 -28.46 -11.06 8.58
#